data_AF-A0A0Q6FYX4-F1
#
_entry.id   AF-A0A0Q6FYX4-F1
#
_cell.length_a   1.000
_cell.length_b   1.000
_cell.length_c   1.000
_cell.angle_alpha   90.00
_cell.angle_beta   90.00
_cell.angle_gamma   90.00
#
_symmetry.space_group_name_H-M   'P 1'
#
loop_
_entity.id
_entity.type
_entity.pdbx_description
1 polymer ?
#
loop_
_entity_poly.entity_id
_entity_poly.type
_entity_poly.pdbx_seq_one_letter_code
_entity_poly.pdbx_strand_id
1 'polypeptide(L)'
;MGYRGVIDLENVAHDWGHEVRSILKQRALLSRRGELIDEARAEKVARHAEIQSIITGGTVTDPVTLDVLYREADEAYAETTKWLGERQVVTQQLNDMDQRIEVYERGSEALLTLHDELSE
;
A
#
# COMPACT_ATOMS: atom_id res chain seq x y z
N MET A 1 28.94 36.99 13.56
CA MET A 1 29.35 35.59 13.30
C MET A 1 28.10 34.69 13.15
N GLY A 2 27.18 34.98 12.21
CA GLY A 2 25.84 34.34 12.17
C GLY A 2 25.56 33.39 10.99
N TYR A 3 26.36 33.40 9.93
CA TYR A 3 25.93 32.83 8.64
C TYR A 3 26.01 31.29 8.51
N ARG A 4 26.76 30.59 9.37
CA ARG A 4 27.02 29.16 9.15
C ARG A 4 25.91 28.23 9.67
N GLY A 5 25.16 28.63 10.69
CA GLY A 5 24.02 27.86 11.21
C GLY A 5 22.72 28.11 10.42
N VAL A 6 22.55 29.33 9.91
CA VAL A 6 21.38 29.74 9.12
C VAL A 6 21.34 29.02 7.77
N ILE A 7 22.46 28.97 7.03
CA ILE A 7 22.58 28.23 5.76
C ILE A 7 22.35 26.71 5.96
N ASP A 8 22.64 26.18 7.14
CA ASP A 8 22.47 24.75 7.43
C ASP A 8 20.99 24.35 7.53
N LEU A 9 20.14 25.21 8.10
CA LEU A 9 18.70 24.95 8.24
C LEU A 9 17.98 24.89 6.88
N GLU A 10 18.32 25.79 5.96
CA GLU A 10 17.74 25.81 4.61
C GLU A 10 18.14 24.56 3.81
N ASN A 11 19.41 24.14 3.91
CA ASN A 11 19.89 22.92 3.27
C ASN A 11 19.18 21.68 3.82
N VAL A 12 19.02 21.56 5.14
CA VAL A 12 18.29 20.44 5.76
C VAL A 12 16.81 20.44 5.32
N ALA A 13 16.17 21.61 5.29
CA ALA A 13 14.80 21.74 4.81
C ALA A 13 14.66 21.31 3.34
N HIS A 14 15.65 21.64 2.51
CA HIS A 14 15.71 21.23 1.11
C HIS A 14 15.91 19.72 0.95
N ASP A 15 16.82 19.13 1.71
CA ASP A 15 17.07 17.67 1.73
C ASP A 15 15.83 16.89 2.16
N TRP A 16 15.08 17.39 3.14
CA TRP A 16 13.80 16.80 3.53
C TRP A 16 12.76 16.92 2.42
N GLY A 17 12.75 18.03 1.68
CA GLY A 17 11.95 18.17 0.45
C GLY A 17 12.33 17.14 -0.62
N HIS A 18 13.62 16.78 -0.74
CA HIS A 18 14.07 15.68 -1.60
C HIS A 18 13.58 14.31 -1.12
N GLU A 19 13.63 14.05 0.19
CA GLU A 19 13.11 12.82 0.79
C GLU A 19 11.60 12.66 0.54
N VAL A 20 10.80 13.71 0.71
CA VAL A 20 9.36 13.69 0.38
C VAL A 20 9.14 13.29 -1.08
N ARG A 21 9.87 13.89 -2.02
CA ARG A 21 9.78 13.53 -3.46
C ARG A 21 10.17 12.07 -3.71
N SER A 22 11.16 11.55 -3.00
CA SER A 22 11.58 10.16 -3.08
C SER A 22 10.47 9.22 -2.58
N ILE A 23 9.91 9.51 -1.40
CA ILE A 23 8.83 8.73 -0.80
C ILE A 23 7.58 8.75 -1.68
N LEU A 24 7.19 9.89 -2.24
CA LEU A 24 6.03 9.99 -3.13
C LEU A 24 6.13 9.07 -4.36
N LYS A 25 7.33 8.89 -4.92
CA LYS A 25 7.57 7.95 -6.02
C LYS A 25 7.37 6.49 -5.57
N GLN A 26 7.92 6.13 -4.41
CA GLN A 26 7.76 4.78 -3.85
C GLN A 26 6.30 4.50 -3.49
N ARG A 27 5.61 5.49 -2.92
CA ARG A 27 4.19 5.45 -2.59
C ARG A 27 3.35 5.16 -3.83
N ALA A 28 3.59 5.86 -4.95
CA ALA A 28 2.85 5.62 -6.19
C ALA A 28 3.02 4.18 -6.72
N LEU A 29 4.24 3.63 -6.67
CA LEU A 29 4.50 2.24 -7.05
C LEU A 29 3.77 1.25 -6.13
N LEU A 30 3.79 1.53 -4.82
CA LEU A 30 3.13 0.70 -3.82
C LEU A 30 1.60 0.77 -3.93
N SER A 31 1.03 1.94 -4.21
CA SER A 31 -0.39 2.10 -4.51
C SER A 31 -0.79 1.27 -5.73
N ARG A 32 0.01 1.32 -6.82
CA ARG A 32 -0.23 0.48 -8.00
C ARG A 32 -0.17 -1.01 -7.68
N ARG A 33 0.76 -1.44 -6.81
CA ARG A 33 0.79 -2.83 -6.32
C ARG A 33 -0.49 -3.18 -5.55
N GLY A 34 -1.01 -2.27 -4.73
CA GLY A 34 -2.27 -2.44 -4.01
C GLY A 34 -3.44 -2.69 -4.96
N GLU A 35 -3.54 -1.92 -6.05
CA GLU A 35 -4.57 -2.11 -7.09
C GLU A 35 -4.47 -3.50 -7.75
N LEU A 36 -3.26 -3.95 -8.10
CA LEU A 36 -3.06 -5.28 -8.68
C LEU A 36 -3.44 -6.42 -7.73
N ILE A 37 -3.23 -6.23 -6.42
CA ILE A 37 -3.70 -7.19 -5.41
C ILE A 37 -5.23 -7.22 -5.36
N ASP A 38 -5.87 -6.05 -5.40
CA ASP A 38 -7.33 -5.96 -5.40
C ASP A 38 -7.95 -6.60 -6.67
N GLU A 39 -7.33 -6.42 -7.84
CA GLU A 39 -7.69 -7.09 -9.09
C GLU A 39 -7.55 -8.61 -9.00
N ALA A 40 -6.39 -9.12 -8.56
CA ALA A 40 -6.15 -10.55 -8.40
C ALA A 40 -7.11 -11.18 -7.37
N ARG A 41 -7.40 -10.47 -6.28
CA ARG A 41 -8.37 -10.91 -5.28
C ARG A 41 -9.78 -11.00 -5.85
N ALA A 42 -10.21 -10.01 -6.64
CA ALA A 42 -11.53 -10.01 -7.25
C ALA A 42 -11.74 -11.20 -8.18
N GLU A 43 -10.71 -11.56 -8.96
CA GLU A 43 -10.73 -12.76 -9.82
C GLU A 43 -10.95 -14.04 -9.00
N LYS A 44 -10.24 -14.21 -7.88
CA LYS A 44 -10.37 -15.39 -7.03
C LYS A 44 -11.70 -15.47 -6.29
N VAL A 45 -12.23 -14.33 -5.84
CA VAL A 45 -13.58 -14.25 -5.28
C VAL A 45 -14.64 -14.66 -6.32
N ALA A 46 -14.51 -14.17 -7.55
CA ALA A 46 -15.41 -14.54 -8.64
C ALA A 46 -15.34 -16.05 -8.96
N ARG A 47 -14.12 -16.61 -9.03
CA ARG A 47 -13.94 -18.05 -9.27
C ARG A 47 -14.53 -18.90 -8.15
N HIS A 48 -14.31 -18.52 -6.90
CA HIS A 48 -14.91 -19.21 -5.75
C HIS A 48 -16.44 -19.19 -5.82
N ALA A 49 -17.04 -18.04 -6.14
CA ALA A 49 -18.49 -17.91 -6.28
C ALA A 49 -19.05 -18.77 -7.43
N GLU A 50 -18.34 -18.83 -8.56
CA GLU A 50 -18.69 -19.69 -9.70
C GLU A 50 -18.73 -21.16 -9.30
N ILE A 51 -17.67 -21.66 -8.65
CA ILE A 51 -17.56 -23.05 -8.21
C ILE A 51 -18.66 -23.39 -7.19
N GLN A 52 -18.88 -22.52 -6.19
CA GLN A 52 -19.95 -22.70 -5.21
C GLN A 52 -21.34 -22.73 -5.86
N SER A 53 -21.57 -21.93 -6.90
CA SER A 53 -22.82 -21.97 -7.66
C SER A 53 -23.02 -23.30 -8.38
N ILE A 54 -21.96 -23.88 -8.95
CA ILE A 54 -22.03 -25.18 -9.63
C ILE A 54 -22.39 -26.30 -8.65
N ILE A 55 -21.76 -26.29 -7.47
CA ILE A 55 -21.97 -27.26 -6.40
C ILE A 55 -23.39 -27.14 -5.84
N THR A 56 -23.79 -25.94 -5.41
CA THR A 56 -25.10 -25.71 -4.77
C THR A 56 -26.28 -25.85 -5.73
N GLY A 57 -26.07 -25.55 -7.01
CA GLY A 57 -27.06 -25.74 -8.06
C GLY A 57 -27.36 -27.21 -8.38
N GLY A 58 -26.59 -28.16 -7.87
CA GLY A 58 -26.78 -29.60 -8.13
C GLY A 58 -26.51 -30.01 -9.58
N THR A 59 -25.86 -29.13 -10.35
CA THR A 59 -25.49 -29.36 -11.76
C THR A 59 -24.48 -30.50 -11.94
N VAL A 60 -23.69 -30.76 -10.89
CA VAL A 60 -22.72 -31.86 -10.82
C VAL A 60 -23.10 -32.76 -9.66
N THR A 61 -23.35 -34.03 -9.94
CA THR A 61 -23.73 -35.03 -8.92
C THR A 61 -22.71 -36.16 -8.79
N ASP A 62 -21.75 -36.22 -9.69
CA ASP A 62 -20.66 -37.20 -9.63
C ASP A 62 -19.74 -36.90 -8.44
N PRO A 63 -19.55 -37.83 -7.50
CA PRO A 63 -18.76 -37.59 -6.29
C PRO A 63 -17.30 -37.19 -6.56
N VAL A 64 -16.67 -37.76 -7.58
CA VAL A 64 -15.27 -37.45 -7.92
C VAL A 64 -15.16 -36.02 -8.45
N THR A 65 -16.09 -35.61 -9.30
CA THR A 65 -16.15 -34.24 -9.83
C THR A 65 -16.46 -33.24 -8.71
N LEU A 66 -17.36 -33.59 -7.78
CA LEU A 66 -17.63 -32.75 -6.61
C LEU A 66 -16.40 -32.58 -5.72
N ASP A 67 -15.63 -33.64 -5.46
CA ASP A 67 -14.38 -33.55 -4.68
C ASP A 67 -13.35 -32.63 -5.35
N VAL A 68 -13.25 -32.65 -6.68
CA VAL A 68 -12.38 -31.73 -7.43
C VAL A 68 -12.85 -30.29 -7.28
N LEU A 69 -14.15 -30.03 -7.43
CA LEU A 69 -14.72 -28.70 -7.30
C LEU A 69 -14.56 -28.14 -5.88
N TYR A 70 -14.80 -28.94 -4.83
CA TYR A 70 -14.57 -28.51 -3.46
C TYR A 70 -13.11 -28.12 -3.21
N ARG A 71 -12.15 -28.91 -3.71
CA ARG A 71 -10.73 -28.58 -3.61
C ARG A 71 -10.40 -27.27 -4.31
N GLU A 72 -10.93 -27.07 -5.50
CA GLU A 72 -10.72 -25.83 -6.26
C GLU A 72 -11.33 -24.61 -5.55
N ALA A 73 -12.50 -24.77 -4.91
CA ALA A 73 -13.07 -23.72 -4.06
C ALA A 73 -12.17 -23.40 -2.86
N ASP A 74 -11.66 -24.42 -2.16
CA ASP A 74 -10.76 -24.23 -1.03
C ASP A 74 -9.46 -23.52 -1.45
N GLU A 75 -8.90 -23.87 -2.61
CA GLU A 75 -7.72 -23.20 -3.18
C GLU A 75 -8.01 -21.73 -3.50
N ALA A 76 -9.13 -21.44 -4.16
CA ALA A 76 -9.53 -20.06 -4.47
C ALA A 76 -9.78 -19.22 -3.20
N TYR A 77 -10.35 -19.83 -2.16
CA TYR A 77 -10.58 -19.18 -0.86
C TYR A 77 -9.25 -18.90 -0.13
N ALA A 78 -8.33 -19.87 -0.12
CA ALA A 78 -7.01 -19.72 0.47
C ALA A 78 -6.21 -18.60 -0.21
N GLU A 79 -6.23 -18.54 -1.54
CA GLU A 79 -5.60 -17.46 -2.31
C GLU A 79 -6.24 -16.09 -2.03
N THR A 80 -7.57 -16.03 -1.93
CA THR A 80 -8.28 -14.79 -1.55
C THR A 80 -7.83 -14.29 -0.18
N THR A 81 -7.67 -15.19 0.79
CA THR A 81 -7.20 -14.87 2.14
C THR A 81 -5.75 -14.38 2.12
N LYS A 82 -4.89 -15.03 1.33
CA LYS A 82 -3.51 -14.58 1.12
C LYS A 82 -3.45 -13.16 0.57
N TRP A 83 -4.21 -12.87 -0.49
CA TRP A 83 -4.26 -11.53 -1.08
C TRP A 83 -4.78 -10.47 -0.11
N LEU A 84 -5.75 -10.82 0.76
CA LEU A 84 -6.22 -9.92 1.82
C LEU A 84 -5.08 -9.56 2.79
N GLY A 85 -4.27 -10.55 3.20
CA GLY A 85 -3.10 -10.33 4.04
C GLY A 85 -2.05 -9.44 3.37
N GLU A 86 -1.74 -9.70 2.10
CA GLU A 86 -0.81 -8.85 1.33
C GLU A 86 -1.35 -7.42 1.18
N ARG A 87 -2.66 -7.27 0.95
CA ARG A 87 -3.31 -5.95 0.86
C ARG A 87 -3.19 -5.16 2.16
N GLN A 88 -3.31 -5.83 3.30
CA GLN A 88 -3.14 -5.21 4.62
C GLN A 88 -1.71 -4.71 4.82
N VAL A 89 -0.70 -5.49 4.42
CA VAL A 89 0.71 -5.07 4.47
C VAL A 89 0.95 -3.83 3.60
N VAL A 90 0.40 -3.81 2.38
CA VAL A 90 0.50 -2.65 1.48
C VAL A 90 -0.17 -1.41 2.09
N THR A 91 -1.37 -1.55 2.68
CA THR A 91 -2.04 -0.43 3.38
C THR A 91 -1.18 0.11 4.51
N GLN A 92 -0.60 -0.77 5.34
CA GLN A 92 0.24 -0.34 6.46
C GLN A 92 1.46 0.44 5.96
N GLN A 93 2.14 -0.07 4.93
CA GLN A 93 3.29 0.61 4.34
C GLN A 93 2.93 1.96 3.73
N LEU A 94 1.76 2.09 3.09
CA LEU A 94 1.27 3.38 2.60
C LEU A 94 1.01 4.37 3.74
N ASN A 95 0.40 3.92 4.84
CA ASN A 95 0.17 4.76 6.01
C ASN A 95 1.49 5.23 6.63
N ASP A 96 2.49 4.34 6.75
CA ASP A 96 3.81 4.69 7.29
C ASP A 96 4.52 5.72 6.39
N MET A 97 4.37 5.60 5.06
CA MET A 97 4.89 6.60 4.11
C MET A 97 4.21 7.95 4.27
N ASP A 98 2.88 7.96 4.44
CA ASP A 98 2.10 9.19 4.62
C ASP A 98 2.50 9.92 5.91
N GLN A 99 2.69 9.18 7.02
CA GLN A 99 3.19 9.75 8.27
C GLN A 99 4.59 10.34 8.12
N ARG A 100 5.49 9.67 7.39
CA ARG A 100 6.85 10.18 7.14
C ARG A 100 6.84 11.45 6.30
N ILE A 101 5.99 11.51 5.27
CA ILE A 101 5.80 12.73 4.47
C ILE A 101 5.35 13.88 5.36
N GLU A 102 4.33 13.67 6.19
CA GLU A 102 3.81 14.69 7.11
C GLU A 102 4.91 15.23 8.05
N VAL A 103 5.75 14.35 8.59
CA VAL A 103 6.88 14.75 9.45
C VAL A 103 7.89 15.60 8.68
N TYR A 104 8.29 15.18 7.48
CA TYR A 104 9.27 15.92 6.69
C TYR A 104 8.73 17.27 6.19
N GLU A 105 7.47 17.32 5.75
CA GLU A 105 6.86 18.56 5.27
C GLU A 105 6.72 19.59 6.39
N ARG A 106 6.14 19.21 7.54
CA ARG A 106 6.04 20.09 8.71
C ARG A 106 7.40 20.50 9.24
N GLY A 107 8.32 19.54 9.27
CA GLY A 107 9.69 19.77 9.71
C GLY A 107 10.42 20.77 8.81
N SER A 108 10.27 20.64 7.50
CA SER A 108 10.87 21.55 6.50
C SER A 108 10.32 22.97 6.65
N GLU A 109 8.99 23.11 6.79
CA GLU A 109 8.34 24.40 7.04
C GLU A 109 8.84 25.07 8.33
N ALA A 110 8.95 24.31 9.42
CA ALA A 110 9.47 24.82 10.69
C ALA A 110 10.94 25.27 10.61
N LEU A 111 11.77 24.52 9.88
CA LEU A 111 13.19 24.88 9.66
C LEU A 111 13.33 26.15 8.83
N LEU A 112 12.51 26.32 7.79
CA LEU A 112 12.49 27.53 6.96
C LEU A 112 11.99 28.74 7.75
N THR A 113 10.95 28.57 8.58
CA THR A 113 10.46 29.64 9.46
C THR A 113 11.54 30.09 10.44
N LEU A 114 12.24 29.13 11.06
CA LEU A 114 13.35 29.44 11.96
C LEU A 114 14.53 30.11 11.24
N HIS A 115 14.81 29.71 9.99
CA HIS A 115 15.83 30.36 9.17
C HIS A 115 15.49 31.83 8.92
N ASP A 116 14.23 32.13 8.58
CA ASP A 116 13.76 33.50 8.36
C ASP A 116 13.90 34.34 9.65
N GLU A 117 13.44 33.82 10.79
CA GLU A 117 13.56 34.48 12.12
C GLU A 117 15.01 34.76 12.54
N LEU A 118 15.96 33.89 12.18
CA LEU A 118 17.38 34.05 12.51
C LEU A 118 18.13 34.95 11.53
N SER A 119 17.53 35.27 10.38
CA SER A 119 18.14 36.10 9.34
C SER A 119 17.78 37.59 9.47
N GLU A 120 16.79 37.92 10.31
CA GLU A 120 16.42 39.28 10.73
C GLU A 120 17.35 39.84 11.82
#